data_AF-D8RKN2-F1
#
_entry.id   AF-D8RKN2-F1
#
_cell.length_a   1.000
_cell.length_b   1.000
_cell.length_c   1.000
_cell.angle_alpha   90.00
_cell.angle_beta   90.00
_cell.angle_gamma   90.00
#
_symmetry.space_group_name_H-M   'P 1'
#
loop_
_entity.id
_entity.type
_entity.pdbx_description
1 polymer ?
#
loop_
_entity_poly.entity_id
_entity_poly.type
_entity_poly.pdbx_seq_one_letter_code
_entity_poly.pdbx_strand_id
1 'polypeptide(L)'
;MPERNTVSWSVLIQAYARHSRLDLIERAFWRLEDQTVVAWSSIIQAFAQKGHGQQALNLFRLMELDGGASPDEITFVGILTACGHLGDLKEALRQFYSVTTDRKNLAITAEHYGCLIDILARLGHLGPICLRACPSSRTVPLGSL
;
A
#
# COMPACT_ATOMS: atom_id res chain seq x y z
N MET A 1 -1.82 20.33 26.10
CA MET A 1 -3.03 19.94 25.35
C MET A 1 -2.79 18.54 24.80
N PRO A 2 -3.71 17.58 24.95
CA PRO A 2 -3.38 16.16 24.73
C PRO A 2 -3.32 15.83 23.23
N GLU A 3 -2.41 14.93 22.91
CA GLU A 3 -2.03 14.40 21.60
C GLU A 3 -3.21 13.82 20.79
N ARG A 4 -4.00 14.68 20.14
CA ARG A 4 -5.10 14.27 19.23
C ARG A 4 -4.63 13.68 17.90
N ASN A 5 -3.33 13.46 17.72
CA ASN A 5 -2.76 13.49 16.38
C ASN A 5 -2.54 12.07 15.83
N THR A 6 -2.10 11.12 16.67
CA THR A 6 -1.70 9.78 16.19
C THR A 6 -2.75 8.71 16.51
N VAL A 7 -3.23 8.66 17.75
CA VAL A 7 -4.21 7.65 18.19
C VAL A 7 -5.60 7.92 17.61
N SER A 8 -6.02 9.18 17.53
CA SER A 8 -7.30 9.52 16.89
C SER A 8 -7.28 9.22 15.40
N TRP A 9 -6.14 9.43 14.73
CA TRP A 9 -5.99 9.17 13.31
C TRP A 9 -6.07 7.68 12.96
N SER A 10 -5.35 6.83 13.68
CA SER A 10 -5.39 5.38 13.45
C SER A 10 -6.77 4.78 13.70
N VAL A 11 -7.51 5.28 14.70
CA VAL A 11 -8.90 4.89 14.97
C VAL A 11 -9.84 5.38 13.86
N LEU A 12 -9.69 6.62 13.38
CA LEU A 12 -10.48 7.15 12.27
C LEU A 12 -10.27 6.33 11.00
N ILE A 13 -9.01 6.03 10.65
CA ILE A 13 -8.70 5.19 9.49
C ILE A 13 -9.33 3.81 9.62
N GLN A 14 -9.17 3.13 10.76
CA GLN A 14 -9.76 1.81 10.96
C GLN A 14 -11.29 1.84 10.88
N ALA A 15 -11.94 2.86 11.46
CA ALA A 15 -13.38 3.02 11.42
C ALA A 15 -13.93 3.29 10.00
N TYR A 16 -13.25 4.15 9.24
CA TYR A 16 -13.67 4.49 7.87
C TYR A 16 -13.27 3.44 6.83
N ALA A 17 -12.15 2.75 7.03
CA ALA A 17 -11.73 1.63 6.19
C ALA A 17 -12.76 0.50 6.24
N ARG A 18 -13.40 0.24 7.40
CA ARG A 18 -14.49 -0.76 7.48
C ARG A 18 -15.68 -0.43 6.59
N HIS A 19 -15.94 0.84 6.29
CA HIS A 19 -17.09 1.30 5.52
C HIS A 19 -16.74 1.72 4.09
N SER A 20 -15.50 1.49 3.64
CA SER A 20 -14.98 1.93 2.33
C SER A 20 -15.21 3.42 2.03
N ARG A 21 -15.29 4.26 3.07
CA ARG A 21 -15.49 5.72 2.96
C ARG A 21 -14.15 6.44 2.86
N LEU A 22 -13.37 6.12 1.82
CA LEU A 22 -12.03 6.67 1.62
C LEU A 22 -12.05 8.20 1.42
N ASP A 23 -13.09 8.75 0.81
CA ASP A 23 -13.25 10.21 0.63
C ASP A 23 -13.28 10.97 1.96
N LEU A 24 -13.85 10.35 3.01
CA LEU A 24 -13.90 10.97 4.34
C LEU A 24 -12.53 10.92 5.02
N ILE A 25 -11.77 9.84 4.81
CA ILE A 25 -10.40 9.71 5.30
C ILE A 25 -9.54 10.79 4.66
N GLU A 26 -9.62 10.94 3.34
CA GLU A 26 -8.84 11.94 2.62
C GLU A 26 -9.19 13.37 3.08
N ARG A 27 -10.48 13.70 3.23
CA ARG A 27 -10.90 15.01 3.77
C ARG A 27 -10.41 15.25 5.19
N ALA A 28 -10.38 14.22 6.02
CA ALA A 28 -9.89 14.32 7.40
C ALA A 28 -8.36 14.50 7.43
N PHE A 29 -7.64 13.83 6.52
CA PHE A 29 -6.19 13.96 6.37
C PHE A 29 -5.77 15.39 6.05
N TRP A 30 -6.43 16.02 5.07
CA TRP A 30 -6.15 17.41 4.68
C TRP A 30 -6.53 18.45 5.74
N ARG A 31 -7.24 18.05 6.81
CA ARG A 31 -7.57 18.91 7.95
C ARG A 31 -6.58 18.77 9.11
N LEU A 32 -5.63 17.84 9.04
CA LEU A 32 -4.58 17.73 10.04
C LEU A 32 -3.69 18.98 9.96
N GLU A 33 -3.39 19.57 11.11
CA GLU A 33 -2.45 20.70 11.20
C GLU A 33 -1.05 20.28 10.74
N ASP A 34 -0.62 19.07 11.14
CA ASP A 34 0.64 18.46 10.70
C ASP A 34 0.42 17.02 10.21
N GLN A 35 0.80 16.76 8.97
CA GLN A 35 0.72 15.44 8.35
C GLN A 35 1.98 14.65 8.67
N THR A 36 1.97 14.02 9.83
CA THR A 36 3.09 13.18 10.29
C THR A 36 3.33 11.98 9.37
N VAL A 37 4.53 11.38 9.46
CA VAL A 37 4.87 10.12 8.76
C VAL A 37 3.83 9.03 9.00
N VAL A 38 3.34 8.88 10.24
CA VAL A 38 2.30 7.91 10.59
C VAL A 38 0.98 8.23 9.89
N ALA A 39 0.65 9.51 9.71
CA ALA A 39 -0.57 9.89 9.04
C ALA A 39 -0.55 9.53 7.54
N TRP A 40 0.57 9.85 6.88
CA TRP A 40 0.86 9.49 5.49
C TRP A 40 0.87 7.98 5.26
N SER A 41 1.62 7.23 6.09
CA SER A 41 1.74 5.77 5.93
C SER A 41 0.39 5.09 6.12
N SER A 42 -0.41 5.55 7.07
CA SER A 42 -1.73 4.99 7.35
C SER A 42 -2.73 5.26 6.22
N ILE A 43 -2.77 6.47 5.64
CA ILE A 43 -3.69 6.75 4.51
C ILE A 43 -3.27 5.98 3.26
N ILE A 44 -1.98 5.91 2.95
CA ILE A 44 -1.45 5.14 1.81
C ILE A 44 -1.83 3.66 1.96
N GLN A 45 -1.62 3.07 3.13
CA GLN A 45 -1.97 1.68 3.40
C GLN A 45 -3.49 1.45 3.30
N ALA A 46 -4.31 2.37 3.80
CA ALA A 46 -5.77 2.27 3.71
C ALA A 46 -6.26 2.25 2.25
N PHE A 47 -5.72 3.12 1.39
CA PHE A 47 -6.05 3.10 -0.04
C PHE A 47 -5.53 1.85 -0.74
N ALA A 48 -4.30 1.41 -0.43
CA ALA A 48 -3.70 0.21 -1.00
C ALA A 48 -4.52 -1.05 -0.69
N GLN A 49 -4.88 -1.28 0.58
CA GLN A 49 -5.65 -2.45 1.02
C GLN A 49 -7.07 -2.50 0.45
N LYS A 50 -7.63 -1.34 0.05
CA LYS A 50 -8.94 -1.25 -0.58
C LYS A 50 -8.91 -1.38 -2.10
N GLY A 51 -7.75 -1.67 -2.68
CA GLY A 51 -7.58 -1.82 -4.13
C GLY A 51 -7.49 -0.50 -4.89
N HIS A 52 -7.41 0.63 -4.19
CA HIS A 52 -7.22 1.95 -4.77
C HIS A 52 -5.72 2.25 -4.93
N GLY A 53 -5.01 1.34 -5.60
CA GLY A 53 -3.55 1.40 -5.70
C GLY A 53 -3.03 2.65 -6.40
N GLN A 54 -3.75 3.17 -7.40
CA GLN A 54 -3.34 4.37 -8.13
C GLN A 54 -3.40 5.61 -7.23
N GLN A 55 -4.44 5.72 -6.40
CA GLN A 55 -4.55 6.79 -5.39
C GLN A 55 -3.46 6.67 -4.34
N ALA A 56 -3.14 5.46 -3.87
CA ALA A 56 -2.05 5.24 -2.92
C ALA A 56 -0.69 5.71 -3.48
N LEU A 57 -0.39 5.41 -4.75
CA LEU A 57 0.82 5.91 -5.42
C LEU A 57 0.82 7.44 -5.58
N ASN A 58 -0.33 8.05 -5.82
CA ASN A 58 -0.44 9.51 -5.89
C ASN A 58 -0.16 10.15 -4.52
N LEU A 59 -0.71 9.59 -3.44
CA LEU A 59 -0.46 10.06 -2.08
C LEU A 59 1.02 9.93 -1.70
N PHE A 60 1.67 8.83 -2.07
CA PHE A 60 3.11 8.68 -1.86
C PHE A 60 3.95 9.73 -2.59
N ARG A 61 3.61 10.03 -3.85
CA ARG A 61 4.28 11.11 -4.59
C ARG A 61 4.08 12.48 -3.93
N LEU A 62 2.89 12.74 -3.38
CA LEU A 62 2.62 13.97 -2.63
C LEU A 62 3.46 14.02 -1.34
N MET A 63 3.59 12.91 -0.62
CA MET A 63 4.45 12.80 0.56
C MET A 63 5.91 13.14 0.21
N GLU A 64 6.43 12.60 -0.89
CA GLU A 64 7.80 12.88 -1.35
C GLU A 64 8.00 14.34 -1.78
N LEU A 65 6.98 14.96 -2.38
CA LEU A 65 7.02 16.36 -2.82
C LEU A 65 6.90 17.36 -1.66
N ASP A 66 6.09 17.03 -0.65
CA ASP A 66 5.91 17.86 0.54
C ASP A 66 7.22 17.98 1.35
N GLY A 67 8.00 16.90 1.41
CA GLY A 67 9.32 16.90 2.06
C GLY A 67 9.29 17.04 3.58
N GLY A 68 8.11 17.26 4.19
CA GLY A 68 7.92 17.34 5.65
C GLY A 68 7.93 15.98 6.35
N ALA A 69 7.78 14.88 5.61
CA ALA A 69 7.74 13.52 6.14
C ALA A 69 8.51 12.55 5.23
N SER A 70 9.49 11.82 5.80
CA SER A 70 10.19 10.77 5.07
C SER A 70 9.37 9.47 5.07
N PRO A 71 9.21 8.79 3.93
CA PRO A 71 8.58 7.47 3.89
C PRO A 71 9.27 6.48 4.81
N ASP A 72 8.47 5.76 5.58
CA ASP A 72 8.90 4.70 6.50
C ASP A 72 8.65 3.31 5.91
N GLU A 73 9.03 2.28 6.67
CA GLU A 73 8.83 0.88 6.28
C GLU A 73 7.36 0.57 5.93
N ILE A 74 6.42 1.09 6.72
CA ILE A 74 4.98 0.87 6.55
C ILE A 74 4.48 1.48 5.24
N THR A 75 4.96 2.68 4.91
CA THR A 75 4.65 3.37 3.67
C THR A 75 5.03 2.51 2.47
N PHE A 76 6.22 1.89 2.50
CA PHE A 76 6.69 1.04 1.41
C PHE A 76 5.92 -0.27 1.26
N VAL A 77 5.56 -0.92 2.37
CA VAL A 77 4.66 -2.08 2.32
C VAL A 77 3.32 -1.71 1.69
N GLY A 78 2.77 -0.54 2.04
CA GLY A 78 1.57 0.01 1.42
C GLY A 78 1.71 0.19 -0.09
N ILE A 79 2.85 0.72 -0.55
CA ILE A 79 3.13 0.94 -1.97
C ILE A 79 3.31 -0.37 -2.74
N LEU A 80 4.05 -1.33 -2.20
CA LEU A 80 4.19 -2.64 -2.85
C LEU A 80 2.84 -3.38 -2.92
N THR A 81 2.03 -3.28 -1.87
CA THR A 81 0.65 -3.81 -1.87
C THR A 81 -0.19 -3.14 -2.95
N ALA A 82 -0.12 -1.81 -3.08
CA ALA A 82 -0.80 -1.05 -4.13
C ALA A 82 -0.37 -1.51 -5.54
N CYS A 83 0.94 -1.66 -5.77
CA CYS A 83 1.46 -2.17 -7.04
C CYS A 83 0.97 -3.59 -7.35
N GLY A 84 0.80 -4.45 -6.34
CA GLY A 84 0.22 -5.79 -6.54
C GLY A 84 -1.25 -5.82 -6.84
N HIS A 85 -2.02 -4.85 -6.36
CA HIS A 85 -3.40 -4.67 -6.81
C HIS A 85 -3.49 -4.12 -8.24
N LEU A 86 -2.52 -3.29 -8.66
CA LEU A 86 -2.45 -2.76 -10.02
C LEU A 86 -1.82 -3.73 -11.03
N GLY A 87 -1.11 -4.76 -10.56
CA GLY A 87 -0.30 -5.64 -11.42
C GLY A 87 0.94 -4.94 -12.01
N ASP A 88 1.37 -3.81 -11.43
CA ASP A 88 2.51 -3.04 -11.93
C ASP A 88 3.82 -3.52 -11.29
N LEU A 89 4.36 -4.61 -11.83
CA LEU A 89 5.64 -5.17 -11.39
C LEU A 89 6.80 -4.19 -11.62
N LYS A 90 6.74 -3.37 -12.67
CA LYS A 90 7.82 -2.44 -12.99
C LYS A 90 7.94 -1.36 -11.92
N GLU A 91 6.81 -0.80 -11.50
CA GLU A 91 6.79 0.17 -10.41
C GLU A 91 7.18 -0.47 -9.08
N ALA A 92 6.67 -1.66 -8.77
CA ALA A 92 7.04 -2.39 -7.55
C ALA A 92 8.57 -2.61 -7.45
N LEU A 93 9.20 -3.07 -8.53
CA LEU A 93 10.65 -3.29 -8.58
C LEU A 93 11.41 -1.96 -8.47
N ARG A 94 10.97 -0.90 -9.15
CA ARG A 94 11.60 0.43 -9.06
C ARG A 94 11.63 0.92 -7.62
N GLN A 95 10.49 0.81 -6.93
CA GLN A 95 10.38 1.22 -5.53
C GLN A 95 11.25 0.35 -4.62
N PHE A 96 11.26 -0.97 -4.83
CA PHE A 96 12.12 -1.89 -4.09
C PHE A 96 13.62 -1.56 -4.25
N TYR A 97 14.08 -1.32 -5.49
CA TYR A 97 15.46 -0.92 -5.74
C TYR A 97 15.80 0.44 -5.12
N SER A 98 14.87 1.41 -5.15
CA SER A 98 15.09 2.72 -4.52
C SER A 98 15.34 2.60 -3.01
N VAL A 99 14.64 1.69 -2.32
CA VAL A 99 14.86 1.41 -0.90
C VAL A 99 16.25 0.84 -0.67
N THR A 100 16.67 -0.12 -1.51
CA THR A 100 17.97 -0.80 -1.37
C THR A 100 19.17 0.11 -1.62
N THR A 101 19.02 1.12 -2.49
CA THR A 101 20.14 1.92 -3.00
C THR A 101 20.23 3.28 -2.33
N ASP A 102 19.11 4.00 -2.23
CA ASP A 102 19.10 5.40 -1.81
C ASP A 102 18.66 5.58 -0.35
N ARG A 103 17.87 4.63 0.20
CA ARG A 103 17.28 4.74 1.54
C ARG A 103 17.88 3.76 2.54
N LYS A 104 19.19 3.89 2.78
CA LYS A 104 20.00 3.01 3.65
C LYS A 104 19.50 2.84 5.10
N ASN A 105 18.58 3.69 5.57
CA ASN A 105 17.98 3.61 6.91
C ASN A 105 16.68 2.79 6.96
N LEU A 106 16.20 2.28 5.83
CA LEU A 106 15.00 1.45 5.78
C LEU A 106 15.40 -0.02 5.69
N ALA A 107 14.99 -0.79 6.70
CA ALA A 107 15.21 -2.23 6.72
C ALA A 107 14.24 -2.92 5.75
N ILE A 108 14.78 -3.75 4.86
CA ILE A 108 13.96 -4.62 4.02
C ILE A 108 13.52 -5.79 4.88
N THR A 109 12.25 -5.83 5.24
CA THR A 109 11.66 -6.91 6.04
C THR A 109 11.02 -7.99 5.17
N ALA A 110 10.67 -9.12 5.79
CA ALA A 110 9.99 -10.23 5.13
C ALA A 110 8.69 -9.82 4.44
N GLU A 111 8.01 -8.76 4.92
CA GLU A 111 6.79 -8.23 4.33
C GLU A 111 7.02 -7.67 2.91
N HIS A 112 8.18 -7.05 2.65
CA HIS A 112 8.53 -6.52 1.33
C HIS A 112 8.71 -7.64 0.31
N TYR A 113 9.41 -8.70 0.70
CA TYR A 113 9.57 -9.90 -0.12
C TYR A 113 8.23 -10.62 -0.32
N GLY A 114 7.39 -10.69 0.73
CA GLY A 114 6.05 -11.24 0.66
C GLY A 114 5.18 -10.52 -0.39
N CYS A 115 5.23 -9.18 -0.42
CA CYS A 115 4.53 -8.39 -1.44
C CYS A 115 5.05 -8.70 -2.85
N LEU A 116 6.37 -8.76 -3.07
CA LEU A 116 6.93 -9.10 -4.38
C LEU A 116 6.54 -10.51 -4.84
N ILE A 117 6.59 -11.50 -3.94
CA ILE A 117 6.16 -12.87 -4.23
C ILE A 117 4.68 -12.91 -4.61
N ASP A 118 3.84 -12.19 -3.87
CA ASP A 118 2.41 -12.09 -4.15
C ASP A 118 2.13 -11.40 -5.49
N ILE A 119 2.86 -10.34 -5.85
CA ILE A 119 2.79 -9.71 -7.19
C ILE A 119 3.14 -10.71 -8.29
N LEU A 120 4.26 -11.43 -8.13
CA LEU A 120 4.71 -12.44 -9.09
C LEU A 120 3.73 -13.62 -9.20
N ALA A 121 3.09 -13.98 -8.09
CA ALA A 121 2.03 -15.00 -8.05
C ALA A 121 0.81 -14.57 -8.87
N ARG A 122 0.32 -13.34 -8.66
CA ARG A 122 -0.87 -12.79 -9.37
C ARG A 122 -0.64 -12.63 -10.87
N LEU A 123 0.59 -12.31 -11.28
CA LEU A 123 0.95 -12.14 -12.69
C LEU A 123 1.18 -13.46 -13.43
N GLY A 124 0.99 -14.61 -12.78
CA GLY A 124 1.15 -15.93 -13.41
C GLY A 124 2.60 -16.32 -13.71
N HIS A 125 3.57 -15.60 -13.13
CA HIS A 125 5.00 -15.93 -13.23
C HIS A 125 5.45 -16.97 -12.20
N LEU A 126 4.57 -17.37 -11.28
CA LEU A 126 4.71 -18.59 -10.51
C LEU A 126 3.78 -19.63 -11.13
N GLY A 127 4.33 -20.79 -11.49
CA GLY A 127 3.57 -21.93 -11.98
C GLY A 127 2.52 -22.45 -10.97
N PRO A 128 2.02 -23.69 -11.08
CA PRO A 128 0.72 -24.19 -10.57
C PRO A 128 0.47 -24.17 -9.03
N ILE A 129 1.23 -23.41 -8.25
CA ILE A 129 1.11 -23.23 -6.79
C ILE A 129 -0.08 -22.33 -6.39
N CYS A 130 -0.59 -21.48 -7.30
CA CYS A 130 -1.56 -20.42 -6.92
C CYS A 130 -3.05 -20.81 -6.93
N LEU A 131 -3.43 -22.03 -7.35
CA LEU A 131 -4.84 -22.45 -7.41
C LEU A 131 -5.49 -22.71 -6.03
N ARG A 132 -4.73 -22.69 -4.92
CA ARG A 132 -5.25 -23.03 -3.58
C ARG A 132 -5.60 -21.85 -2.67
N ALA A 133 -5.27 -20.61 -3.02
CA ALA A 133 -5.37 -19.48 -2.09
C ALA A 133 -6.42 -18.41 -2.43
N CYS A 134 -7.13 -18.50 -3.55
CA CYS A 134 -8.18 -17.54 -3.93
C CYS A 134 -9.58 -18.12 -3.68
N PRO A 135 -10.35 -17.65 -2.67
CA PRO A 135 -11.73 -18.10 -2.45
C PRO A 135 -12.75 -17.43 -3.40
N SER A 136 -12.31 -16.59 -4.34
CA SER A 136 -13.21 -15.74 -5.15
C SER A 136 -13.09 -15.90 -6.67
N SER A 137 -12.17 -16.72 -7.20
CA SER A 137 -12.19 -17.05 -8.64
C SER A 137 -13.20 -18.16 -8.91
N ARG A 138 -14.47 -17.77 -9.03
CA ARG A 138 -15.47 -18.54 -9.76
C ARG A 138 -14.93 -18.81 -11.17
N THR A 139 -14.64 -20.08 -11.43
CA THR A 139 -14.86 -20.78 -12.70
C THR A 139 -14.58 -19.98 -13.98
N VAL A 140 -13.36 -20.11 -14.51
CA VAL A 140 -13.21 -20.13 -15.98
C VAL A 140 -13.14 -21.60 -16.39
N PRO A 141 -14.18 -22.16 -17.03
CA PRO A 141 -14.10 -23.51 -17.57
C PRO A 141 -13.49 -23.50 -18.97
N LEU A 142 -12.63 -24.50 -19.20
CA LEU A 142 -12.36 -25.20 -20.46
C LEU A 142 -11.65 -24.35 -21.53
N GLY A 143 -10.59 -24.82 -22.20
CA GLY A 143 -10.31 -26.15 -22.69
C GLY A 143 -9.87 -25.98 -24.14
N SER A 144 -8.80 -26.67 -24.53
CA SER A 144 -8.44 -27.03 -25.92
C SER A 144 -8.45 -25.91 -26.99
N LEU A 145 -7.26 -25.37 -27.27
CA LEU A 145 -6.58 -25.43 -28.58
C LEU A 145 -5.16 -24.86 -28.46
#